data_AF-A0A0B7GVJ3-F1
#
_entry.id   AF-A0A0B7GVJ3-F1
#
_cell.length_a   1.000
_cell.length_b   1.000
_cell.length_c   1.000
_cell.angle_alpha   90.00
_cell.angle_beta   90.00
_cell.angle_gamma   90.00
#
_symmetry.space_group_name_H-M   'P 1'
#
loop_
_entity.id
_entity.type
_entity.pdbx_description
1 polymer ?
#
loop_
_entity_poly.entity_id
_entity_poly.type
_entity_poly.pdbx_seq_one_letter_code
_entity_poly.pdbx_strand_id
1 'polypeptide(L)'
;MEPNAMIENLTSILNCQIETITKLTDVQQKMYAQVRSRSWEGIEGFVARAENLAREFSTLDKQCFLALQKINPYSDEPVDFETFIAQCTKEDAAELRKLYADLKRKVFRSKIENDVFNTYVGHARSLMEGMVDAVITENKTAFYTNTGAPTSAPAGSFLIDKSF
;
A
#
# COMPACT_ATOMS: atom_id res chain seq x y z
N MET A 1 -0.51 -12.82 -36.36
CA MET A 1 -1.36 -11.84 -35.66
C MET A 1 -1.10 -10.51 -36.34
N GLU A 2 -2.12 -9.81 -36.82
CA GLU A 2 -1.89 -8.53 -37.47
C GLU A 2 -1.26 -7.55 -36.45
N PRO A 3 -0.18 -6.82 -36.83
CA PRO A 3 0.51 -5.91 -35.91
C PRO A 3 -0.44 -4.87 -35.30
N ASN A 4 -1.49 -4.49 -36.02
CA ASN A 4 -2.50 -3.53 -35.56
C ASN A 4 -3.36 -4.07 -34.40
N ALA A 5 -3.84 -5.31 -34.50
CA ALA A 5 -4.64 -5.94 -33.44
C ALA A 5 -3.86 -6.14 -32.13
N MET A 6 -2.53 -6.23 -32.24
CA MET A 6 -1.65 -6.36 -31.09
C MET A 6 -1.43 -5.02 -30.38
N ILE A 7 -1.24 -3.95 -31.15
CA ILE A 7 -1.14 -2.57 -30.64
C ILE A 7 -2.44 -2.19 -29.93
N GLU A 8 -3.60 -2.48 -30.52
CA GLU A 8 -4.90 -2.25 -29.88
C GLU A 8 -5.06 -2.99 -28.54
N ASN A 9 -4.67 -4.26 -28.50
CA ASN A 9 -4.70 -5.04 -27.26
C ASN A 9 -3.78 -4.46 -26.18
N LEU A 10 -2.55 -4.08 -26.54
CA LEU A 10 -1.60 -3.50 -25.60
C LEU A 10 -2.09 -2.13 -25.08
N THR A 11 -2.64 -1.30 -25.96
CA THR A 11 -3.28 -0.04 -25.60
C THR A 11 -4.45 -0.25 -24.63
N SER A 12 -5.27 -1.27 -24.86
CA SER A 12 -6.37 -1.63 -23.94
C SER A 12 -5.86 -2.05 -22.56
N ILE A 13 -4.83 -2.91 -22.51
CA ILE A 13 -4.21 -3.37 -21.27
C ILE A 13 -3.63 -2.19 -20.49
N LEU A 14 -2.87 -1.31 -21.16
CA LEU A 14 -2.26 -0.12 -20.53
C LEU A 14 -3.33 0.82 -19.95
N ASN A 15 -4.44 1.04 -20.67
CA ASN A 15 -5.55 1.84 -20.16
C ASN A 15 -6.20 1.21 -18.92
N CYS A 16 -6.41 -0.11 -18.94
CA CYS A 16 -6.94 -0.84 -17.77
C CYS A 16 -5.97 -0.75 -16.57
N GLN A 17 -4.66 -0.84 -16.81
CA GLN A 17 -3.65 -0.65 -15.76
C GLN A 17 -3.71 0.77 -15.18
N ILE A 18 -3.80 1.79 -16.02
CA ILE A 18 -3.92 3.20 -15.63
C ILE A 18 -5.18 3.44 -14.79
N GLU A 19 -6.31 2.85 -15.18
CA GLU A 19 -7.56 2.95 -14.44
C GLU A 19 -7.43 2.27 -13.06
N THR A 20 -6.89 1.05 -13.04
CA THR A 20 -6.74 0.25 -11.82
C THR A 20 -5.82 0.92 -10.82
N ILE A 21 -4.66 1.44 -11.25
CA ILE A 21 -3.74 2.16 -10.36
C ILE A 21 -4.33 3.48 -9.86
N THR A 22 -5.16 4.15 -10.68
CA THR A 22 -5.86 5.37 -10.26
C THR A 22 -6.87 5.05 -9.16
N LYS A 23 -7.67 3.98 -9.33
CA LYS A 23 -8.59 3.50 -8.29
C LYS A 23 -7.85 3.09 -7.01
N LEU A 24 -6.70 2.44 -7.14
CA LEU A 24 -5.87 2.04 -5.99
C LEU A 24 -5.38 3.26 -5.21
N THR A 25 -4.88 4.27 -5.92
CA THR A 25 -4.42 5.54 -5.36
C THR A 25 -5.57 6.24 -4.60
N ASP A 26 -6.78 6.29 -5.18
CA ASP A 26 -7.94 6.88 -4.51
C ASP A 26 -8.33 6.14 -3.22
N VAL A 27 -8.23 4.81 -3.22
CA VAL A 27 -8.48 3.99 -2.02
C VAL A 27 -7.42 4.27 -0.95
N GLN A 28 -6.15 4.35 -1.34
CA GLN A 28 -5.05 4.69 -0.43
C GLN A 28 -5.26 6.06 0.23
N GLN A 29 -5.67 7.08 -0.55
CA GLN A 29 -5.95 8.41 0.00
C GLN A 29 -7.13 8.44 0.96
N LYS A 30 -8.21 7.73 0.63
CA LYS A 30 -9.38 7.60 1.53
C LYS A 30 -9.01 6.90 2.82
N MET A 31 -8.21 5.84 2.74
CA MET A 31 -7.70 5.12 3.90
C MET A 31 -6.81 6.02 4.76
N TYR A 32 -5.88 6.78 4.17
CA TYR A 32 -5.06 7.76 4.88
C TYR A 32 -5.91 8.83 5.58
N ALA A 33 -6.96 9.34 4.93
CA ALA A 33 -7.85 10.33 5.52
C ALA A 33 -8.61 9.78 6.75
N GLN A 34 -9.13 8.55 6.67
CA GLN A 34 -9.84 7.87 7.77
C GLN A 34 -8.93 7.60 8.98
N VAL A 35 -7.73 7.08 8.69
CA VAL A 35 -6.69 6.84 9.71
C VAL A 35 -6.28 8.15 10.39
N ARG A 36 -6.11 9.23 9.62
CA ARG A 36 -5.79 10.57 10.14
C ARG A 36 -6.91 11.16 10.99
N SER A 37 -8.17 10.95 10.64
CA SER A 37 -9.33 11.40 11.42
C SER A 37 -9.63 10.50 12.62
N ARG A 38 -8.82 9.45 12.86
CA ARG A 38 -9.02 8.40 13.88
C ARG A 38 -10.36 7.67 13.74
N SER A 39 -10.93 7.69 12.55
CA SER A 39 -12.14 6.96 12.19
C SER A 39 -11.70 5.64 11.59
N TRP A 40 -11.56 4.62 12.44
CA TRP A 40 -11.06 3.31 12.03
C TRP A 40 -12.13 2.38 11.45
N GLU A 41 -13.39 2.83 11.47
CA GLU A 41 -14.52 2.07 10.97
C GLU A 41 -14.38 1.78 9.47
N GLY A 42 -14.48 0.50 9.11
CA GLY A 42 -14.46 0.06 7.71
C GLY A 42 -13.08 0.08 7.05
N ILE A 43 -11.98 0.31 7.79
CA ILE A 43 -10.61 0.23 7.24
C ILE A 43 -10.32 -1.14 6.62
N GLU A 44 -10.79 -2.23 7.23
CA GLU A 44 -10.64 -3.59 6.68
C GLU A 44 -11.20 -3.69 5.26
N GLY A 45 -12.33 -3.02 4.98
CA GLY A 45 -12.92 -2.96 3.65
C GLY A 45 -12.06 -2.17 2.65
N PHE A 46 -11.41 -1.09 3.09
CA PHE A 46 -10.47 -0.34 2.26
C PHE A 46 -9.21 -1.17 1.97
N VAL A 47 -8.68 -1.90 2.95
CA VAL A 47 -7.53 -2.81 2.78
C VAL A 47 -7.87 -3.92 1.80
N ALA A 48 -8.98 -4.63 2.00
CA ALA A 48 -9.41 -5.70 1.09
C ALA A 48 -9.63 -5.19 -0.35
N ARG A 49 -10.17 -3.98 -0.50
CA ARG A 49 -10.34 -3.35 -1.82
C ARG A 49 -8.99 -2.99 -2.46
N ALA A 50 -8.05 -2.45 -1.69
CA ALA A 50 -6.70 -2.15 -2.17
C ALA A 50 -5.97 -3.42 -2.61
N GLU A 51 -6.07 -4.51 -1.85
CA GLU A 51 -5.48 -5.81 -2.21
C GLU A 51 -6.08 -6.39 -3.49
N ASN A 52 -7.41 -6.31 -3.66
CA ASN A 52 -8.08 -6.76 -4.88
C ASN A 52 -7.58 -5.97 -6.10
N LEU A 53 -7.50 -4.64 -5.99
CA LEU A 53 -7.00 -3.77 -7.06
C LEU A 53 -5.51 -4.02 -7.35
N ALA A 54 -4.69 -4.29 -6.33
CA ALA A 54 -3.29 -4.65 -6.52
C ALA A 54 -3.12 -6.00 -7.24
N ARG A 55 -3.96 -6.99 -6.92
CA ARG A 55 -4.00 -8.29 -7.61
C ARG A 55 -4.44 -8.15 -9.07
N GLU A 56 -5.46 -7.33 -9.32
CA GLU A 56 -5.94 -7.00 -10.67
C GLU A 56 -4.83 -6.34 -11.49
N PHE A 57 -4.16 -5.33 -10.91
CA PHE A 57 -3.02 -4.66 -11.53
C PHE A 57 -1.89 -5.64 -11.87
N SER A 58 -1.51 -6.52 -10.94
CA SER A 58 -0.48 -7.54 -11.17
C SER A 58 -0.87 -8.53 -12.28
N THR A 59 -2.17 -8.84 -12.38
CA THR A 59 -2.68 -9.73 -13.44
C THR A 59 -2.59 -9.04 -14.81
N LEU A 60 -2.98 -7.76 -14.90
CA LEU A 60 -2.85 -6.97 -16.12
C LEU A 60 -1.38 -6.79 -16.53
N ASP A 61 -0.48 -6.61 -15.55
CA ASP A 61 0.96 -6.50 -15.80
C ASP A 61 1.56 -7.78 -16.39
N LYS A 62 1.16 -8.94 -15.86
CA LYS A 62 1.51 -10.24 -16.45
C LYS A 62 0.94 -10.41 -17.85
N GLN A 63 -0.29 -9.96 -18.10
CA GLN A 63 -0.88 -10.01 -19.45
C GLN A 63 -0.12 -9.12 -20.43
N CYS A 64 0.30 -7.92 -20.00
CA CYS A 64 1.14 -7.02 -20.77
C CYS A 64 2.47 -7.69 -21.13
N PHE A 65 3.15 -8.28 -20.14
CA PHE A 65 4.40 -9.02 -20.35
C PHE A 65 4.24 -10.20 -21.33
N LEU A 66 3.19 -11.01 -21.16
CA LEU A 66 2.90 -12.14 -22.05
C LEU A 66 2.53 -11.69 -23.46
N ALA A 67 1.85 -10.55 -23.60
CA ALA A 67 1.60 -9.95 -24.91
C ALA A 67 2.94 -9.57 -25.55
N LEU A 68 3.84 -8.89 -24.83
CA LEU A 68 5.15 -8.50 -25.36
C LEU A 68 6.01 -9.70 -25.80
N GLN A 69 6.03 -10.79 -25.01
CA GLN A 69 6.78 -12.00 -25.38
C GLN A 69 6.28 -12.67 -26.66
N LYS A 70 5.00 -12.52 -27.03
CA LYS A 70 4.47 -13.10 -28.28
C LYS A 70 5.04 -12.44 -29.54
N ILE A 71 5.68 -11.27 -29.43
CA ILE A 71 6.31 -10.58 -30.57
C ILE A 71 7.58 -11.29 -31.00
N ASN A 72 8.34 -11.83 -30.05
CA ASN A 72 9.58 -12.55 -30.35
C ASN A 72 9.67 -13.84 -29.51
N PRO A 73 8.91 -14.89 -29.88
CA PRO A 73 8.84 -16.13 -29.09
C PRO A 73 10.13 -16.96 -29.12
N TYR A 74 11.11 -16.60 -29.96
CA TYR A 74 12.37 -17.32 -30.13
C TYR A 74 13.60 -16.57 -29.60
N SER A 75 13.39 -15.41 -28.97
CA SER A 75 14.45 -14.65 -28.30
C SER A 75 14.60 -15.12 -26.85
N ASP A 76 15.82 -15.45 -26.44
CA ASP A 76 16.14 -15.68 -25.03
C ASP A 76 16.07 -14.38 -24.21
N GLU A 77 16.14 -13.21 -24.87
CA GLU A 77 16.00 -11.92 -24.21
C GLU A 77 14.52 -11.49 -24.16
N PRO A 78 14.01 -11.06 -22.99
CA PRO A 78 12.67 -10.53 -22.88
C PRO A 78 12.52 -9.26 -23.73
N VAL A 79 11.42 -9.18 -24.49
CA VAL A 79 11.12 -7.99 -25.28
C VAL A 79 10.68 -6.87 -24.35
N ASP A 80 11.58 -5.91 -24.14
CA ASP A 80 11.26 -4.69 -23.41
C ASP A 80 10.28 -3.81 -24.19
N PHE A 81 9.46 -3.06 -23.45
CA PHE A 81 8.45 -2.16 -24.01
C PHE A 81 9.05 -1.09 -24.92
N GLU A 82 10.24 -0.56 -24.60
CA GLU A 82 10.95 0.41 -25.44
C GLU A 82 11.44 -0.21 -26.75
N THR A 83 11.87 -1.47 -26.71
CA THR A 83 12.30 -2.24 -27.88
C THR A 83 11.11 -2.52 -28.81
N PHE A 84 9.93 -2.78 -28.24
CA PHE A 84 8.69 -2.91 -28.99
C PHE A 84 8.24 -1.59 -29.64
N ILE A 85 8.26 -0.47 -28.91
CA ILE A 85 7.91 0.85 -29.46
C ILE A 85 8.80 1.19 -30.66
N ALA A 86 10.09 0.83 -30.62
CA ALA A 86 11.01 1.09 -31.72
C ALA A 86 10.64 0.34 -33.02
N GLN A 87 9.84 -0.72 -32.93
CA GLN A 87 9.36 -1.51 -34.08
C GLN A 87 8.00 -1.03 -34.62
N CYS A 88 7.32 -0.13 -33.91
CA CYS A 88 6.00 0.39 -34.29
C CYS A 88 6.08 1.57 -35.27
N THR A 89 4.94 1.92 -35.87
CA THR A 89 4.82 3.14 -36.68
C THR A 89 5.02 4.38 -35.78
N LYS A 90 5.41 5.52 -36.36
CA LYS A 90 5.69 6.74 -35.59
C LYS A 90 4.49 7.27 -34.79
N GLU A 91 3.28 7.06 -35.30
CA GLU A 91 2.04 7.53 -34.68
C GLU A 91 1.66 6.64 -33.48
N ASP A 92 1.58 5.31 -33.69
CA ASP A 92 1.28 4.35 -32.61
C ASP A 92 2.34 4.36 -31.50
N ALA A 93 3.61 4.51 -31.88
CA ALA A 93 4.73 4.61 -30.95
C ALA A 93 4.60 5.83 -30.01
N ALA A 94 4.09 6.96 -30.51
CA ALA A 94 3.93 8.17 -29.72
C ALA A 94 2.80 8.01 -28.68
N GLU A 95 1.69 7.39 -29.07
CA GLU A 95 0.56 7.12 -28.17
C GLU A 95 0.92 6.11 -27.08
N LEU A 96 1.52 4.99 -27.45
CA LEU A 96 1.96 3.95 -26.49
C LEU A 96 2.99 4.49 -25.51
N ARG A 97 3.97 5.29 -25.98
CA ARG A 97 4.96 5.91 -25.10
C ARG A 97 4.32 6.88 -24.12
N LYS A 98 3.32 7.66 -24.56
CA LYS A 98 2.57 8.57 -23.68
C LYS A 98 1.79 7.81 -22.60
N LEU A 99 1.07 6.75 -22.98
CA LEU A 99 0.33 5.90 -22.04
C LEU A 99 1.26 5.25 -21.02
N TYR A 100 2.37 4.70 -21.47
CA TYR A 100 3.34 4.06 -20.58
C TYR A 100 4.04 5.04 -19.63
N ALA A 101 4.35 6.26 -20.10
CA ALA A 101 4.86 7.32 -19.24
C ALA A 101 3.85 7.74 -18.16
N ASP A 102 2.55 7.84 -18.50
CA ASP A 102 1.50 8.13 -17.53
C ASP A 102 1.32 7.01 -16.51
N LEU A 103 1.34 5.75 -16.97
CA LEU A 103 1.32 4.57 -16.11
C LEU A 103 2.48 4.59 -15.10
N LYS A 104 3.71 4.76 -15.58
CA LYS A 104 4.92 4.86 -14.72
C LYS A 104 4.76 5.96 -13.67
N ARG A 105 4.31 7.14 -14.08
CA ARG A 105 4.09 8.27 -13.19
C ARG A 105 3.06 7.94 -12.11
N LYS A 106 1.94 7.30 -12.47
CA LYS A 106 0.87 6.93 -11.53
C LYS A 106 1.30 5.82 -10.56
N VAL A 107 2.02 4.82 -11.04
CA VAL A 107 2.60 3.75 -10.19
C VAL A 107 3.57 4.36 -9.18
N PHE A 108 4.47 5.24 -9.62
CA PHE A 108 5.42 5.90 -8.74
C PHE A 108 4.71 6.75 -7.68
N ARG A 109 3.66 7.47 -8.08
CA ARG A 109 2.83 8.23 -7.14
C ARG A 109 2.14 7.33 -6.11
N SER A 110 1.49 6.25 -6.53
CA SER A 110 0.84 5.29 -5.62
C SER A 110 1.83 4.69 -4.62
N LYS A 111 3.06 4.39 -5.06
CA LYS A 111 4.14 3.94 -4.18
C LYS A 111 4.48 4.97 -3.11
N ILE A 112 4.69 6.24 -3.49
CA ILE A 112 4.98 7.32 -2.54
C ILE A 112 3.83 7.46 -1.52
N GLU A 113 2.58 7.48 -1.98
CA GLU A 113 1.42 7.62 -1.10
C GLU A 113 1.31 6.44 -0.11
N ASN A 114 1.61 5.23 -0.55
CA ASN A 114 1.65 4.04 0.29
C ASN A 114 2.78 4.10 1.33
N ASP A 115 3.98 4.52 0.93
CA ASP A 115 5.14 4.64 1.83
C ASP A 115 4.88 5.68 2.93
N VAL A 116 4.28 6.83 2.57
CA VAL A 116 3.85 7.86 3.52
C VAL A 116 2.78 7.31 4.47
N PHE A 117 1.77 6.60 3.96
CA PHE A 117 0.74 5.97 4.78
C PHE A 117 1.34 4.97 5.79
N ASN A 118 2.22 4.08 5.33
CA ASN A 118 2.88 3.09 6.19
C ASN A 118 3.71 3.75 7.29
N THR A 119 4.43 4.83 6.94
CA THR A 119 5.23 5.60 7.92
C THR A 119 4.34 6.22 9.00
N TYR A 120 3.21 6.82 8.59
CA TYR A 120 2.23 7.38 9.52
C TYR A 120 1.65 6.32 10.47
N VAL A 121 1.20 5.18 9.93
CA VAL A 121 0.66 4.08 10.73
C VAL A 121 1.71 3.54 11.70
N GLY A 122 2.96 3.41 11.26
CA GLY A 122 4.09 3.02 12.11
C GLY A 122 4.28 3.98 13.29
N HIS A 123 4.32 5.29 13.03
CA HIS A 123 4.45 6.29 14.10
C HIS A 123 3.25 6.30 15.07
N ALA A 124 2.03 6.19 14.55
CA ALA A 124 0.83 6.11 15.38
C ALA A 124 0.87 4.88 16.30
N ARG A 125 1.30 3.73 15.77
CA ARG A 125 1.49 2.51 16.55
C ARG A 125 2.54 2.68 17.65
N SER A 126 3.73 3.18 17.33
CA SER A 126 4.79 3.38 18.32
C SER A 126 4.38 4.36 19.43
N LEU A 127 3.60 5.40 19.10
CA LEU A 127 3.07 6.32 20.10
C LEU A 127 2.09 5.63 21.05
N MET A 128 1.19 4.80 20.53
CA MET A 128 0.24 4.03 21.34
C MET A 128 0.95 3.01 22.23
N GLU A 129 1.96 2.31 21.70
CA GLU A 129 2.78 1.39 22.49
C GLU A 129 3.48 2.12 23.64
N GLY A 130 4.09 3.27 23.39
CA GLY A 130 4.72 4.09 24.44
C GLY A 130 3.74 4.64 25.49
N MET A 131 2.53 5.01 25.10
CA MET A 131 1.48 5.43 26.03
C MET A 131 1.02 4.27 26.92
N VAL A 132 0.81 3.08 26.34
CA VAL A 132 0.43 1.89 27.08
C VAL A 132 1.54 1.50 28.06
N ASP A 133 2.80 1.51 27.63
CA ASP A 133 3.95 1.23 28.50
C ASP A 133 4.08 2.23 29.65
N ALA A 134 3.82 3.52 29.40
CA ALA A 134 3.80 4.55 30.44
C ALA A 134 2.69 4.30 31.47
N VAL A 135 1.47 3.98 31.03
CA VAL A 135 0.34 3.65 31.92
C VAL A 135 0.61 2.36 32.72
N ILE A 136 1.20 1.34 32.10
CA ILE A 136 1.58 0.10 32.80
C ILE A 136 2.68 0.38 33.83
N THR A 137 3.63 1.25 33.50
CA THR A 137 4.74 1.61 34.40
C THR A 137 4.26 2.46 35.58
N GLU A 138 3.34 3.40 35.34
CA GLU A 138 2.71 4.21 36.39
C GLU A 138 1.85 3.35 37.34
N ASN A 139 1.18 2.31 36.82
CA ASN A 139 0.48 1.31 37.63
C ASN A 139 1.41 0.41 38.46
N LYS A 140 2.72 0.35 38.16
CA LYS A 140 3.73 -0.27 39.04
C LYS A 140 4.15 0.74 40.11
N THR A 141 3.20 1.17 40.95
CA THR A 141 3.54 1.93 42.15
C THR A 141 4.39 1.06 43.07
N ALA A 142 5.62 1.50 43.33
CA ALA A 142 6.51 0.85 44.29
C ALA A 142 6.02 1.20 45.70
N PHE A 143 5.59 0.18 46.46
CA PHE A 143 5.33 0.34 47.89
C PHE A 143 6.66 0.20 48.64
N TYR A 144 7.04 1.26 49.35
CA TYR A 144 8.16 1.23 50.28
C TYR A 144 7.65 0.76 51.63
N THR A 145 8.20 -0.35 52.11
CA THR A 145 8.01 -0.78 53.51
C THR A 145 8.79 0.14 54.45
N ASN A 146 8.46 0.15 55.75
CA ASN A 146 9.14 0.98 56.76
C ASN A 146 10.65 0.63 56.94
N THR A 147 11.13 -0.40 56.24
CA THR A 147 12.54 -0.84 56.18
C THR A 147 13.21 -0.56 54.82
N GLY A 148 12.54 0.16 53.90
CA GLY A 148 13.13 0.64 52.64
C GLY A 148 13.27 -0.41 51.53
N ALA A 149 12.77 -1.64 51.71
CA ALA A 149 12.81 -2.67 50.67
C ALA A 149 11.64 -2.49 49.67
N PRO A 150 11.90 -2.33 48.36
CA PRO A 150 10.84 -2.21 47.36
C PRO A 150 10.15 -3.56 47.16
N THR A 151 8.83 -3.60 47.31
CA THR A 151 8.02 -4.80 47.01
C THR A 151 6.92 -4.45 46.03
N SER A 152 6.72 -5.26 44.98
CA SER A 152 5.61 -5.09 44.03
C SER A 152 4.32 -5.61 44.67
N ALA A 153 3.24 -4.82 44.63
CA ALA A 153 1.94 -5.28 45.10
C ALA A 153 1.42 -6.44 44.22
N PRO A 154 0.87 -7.53 44.80
CA PRO A 154 0.07 -8.48 44.05
C PRO A 154 -1.19 -7.76 43.55
N ALA A 155 -1.50 -7.94 42.27
CA ALA A 155 -2.66 -7.34 41.62
C ALA A 155 -3.96 -7.76 42.34
N GLY A 156 -4.61 -6.83 43.05
CA GLY A 156 -5.96 -7.07 43.58
C GLY A 156 -6.39 -6.36 44.87
N SER A 157 -5.57 -5.55 45.55
CA SER A 157 -6.04 -4.86 46.77
C SER A 157 -6.61 -3.47 46.48
N PHE A 158 -7.93 -3.38 46.37
CA PHE A 158 -8.66 -2.11 46.39
C PHE A 158 -8.93 -1.73 47.87
N LEU A 159 -8.32 -0.65 48.36
CA LEU A 159 -8.61 -0.12 49.70
C LEU A 159 -9.77 0.88 49.59
N ILE A 160 -10.93 0.49 50.13
CA ILE A 160 -12.07 1.39 50.29
C ILE A 160 -11.83 2.19 51.58
N ASP A 161 -11.56 3.48 51.45
CA ASP A 161 -11.54 4.41 52.58
C ASP A 161 -12.99 4.63 53.05
N LYS A 162 -13.34 4.06 54.20
CA LYS A 162 -14.55 4.44 54.94
C LYS A 162 -14.11 5.33 56.09
N SER A 163 -14.15 6.63 55.85
CA SER A 163 -14.12 7.63 56.91
C SER A 163 -15.44 7.56 57.69
N PHE A 164 -15.35 7.32 59.00
CA PHE A 164 -16.41 7.51 59.99
C PHE A 164 -16.16 8.82 60.75
#